data_AF-A0A4R6C585-F1
#
_entry.id   AF-A0A4R6C585-F1
#
_cell.length_a   1.000
_cell.length_b   1.000
_cell.length_c   1.000
_cell.angle_alpha   90.00
_cell.angle_beta   90.00
_cell.angle_gamma   90.00
#
_symmetry.space_group_name_H-M   'P 1'
#
loop_
_entity.id
_entity.type
_entity.pdbx_description
1 polymer ?
#
loop_
_entity_poly.entity_id
_entity_poly.type
_entity_poly.pdbx_seq_one_letter_code
_entity_poly.pdbx_strand_id
1 'polypeptide(L)'
;MIFRGLVSGCILYIALLPLDVIFQTDTTRLLLNIDFVTHRSTSPFLLEFAAHLVVSITVYILLYKLYNAKVVYQVMYILLFVLFVILFYALSNLSTTIDFDTSFLSLTIWLIGHLIYLWTVHILIVHSASNS
;
A
#
# COMPACT_ATOMS: atom_id res chain seq x y z
N MET A 1 -2.71 17.85 -1.03
CA MET A 1 -2.07 16.72 -0.34
C MET A 1 -3.02 15.53 -0.20
N ILE A 2 -4.19 15.70 0.44
CA ILE A 2 -5.20 14.63 0.63
C ILE A 2 -5.60 13.96 -0.70
N PHE A 3 -6.03 14.75 -1.69
CA PHE A 3 -6.43 14.22 -3.01
C PHE A 3 -5.35 13.36 -3.67
N ARG A 4 -4.07 13.76 -3.58
CA ARG A 4 -2.97 12.99 -4.17
C ARG A 4 -2.69 11.69 -3.41
N GLY A 5 -2.84 11.71 -2.09
CA GLY A 5 -2.81 10.50 -1.27
C GLY A 5 -3.93 9.52 -1.64
N LEU A 6 -5.16 10.03 -1.84
CA LEU A 6 -6.28 9.23 -2.34
C LEU A 6 -5.97 8.59 -3.69
N VAL A 7 -5.50 9.40 -4.65
CA VAL A 7 -5.14 8.94 -5.99
C VAL A 7 -4.07 7.85 -5.94
N SER A 8 -3.00 8.03 -5.15
CA SER A 8 -1.95 7.02 -5.03
C SER A 8 -2.45 5.71 -4.42
N GLY A 9 -3.31 5.77 -3.39
CA GLY A 9 -3.91 4.58 -2.79
C GLY A 9 -4.85 3.83 -3.75
N CYS A 10 -5.67 4.55 -4.51
CA CYS A 10 -6.50 3.96 -5.56
C CYS A 10 -5.66 3.28 -6.65
N ILE A 11 -4.55 3.90 -7.07
CA ILE A 11 -3.64 3.33 -8.07
C ILE A 11 -3.01 2.03 -7.57
N LEU A 12 -2.62 1.94 -6.30
CA LEU A 12 -2.10 0.69 -5.72
C LEU A 12 -3.12 -0.44 -5.82
N TYR A 13 -4.36 -0.20 -5.38
CA TYR A 13 -5.43 -1.20 -5.46
C TYR A 13 -5.71 -1.62 -6.91
N ILE A 14 -5.83 -0.66 -7.83
CA ILE A 14 -6.06 -0.91 -9.25
C ILE A 14 -4.89 -1.66 -9.89
N ALA A 15 -3.65 -1.43 -9.44
CA ALA A 15 -2.47 -2.11 -9.96
C ALA A 15 -2.41 -3.58 -9.51
N LEU A 16 -2.77 -3.88 -8.26
CA LEU A 16 -2.76 -5.26 -7.75
C LEU A 16 -3.91 -6.11 -8.28
N LEU A 17 -5.09 -5.53 -8.52
CA LEU A 17 -6.28 -6.25 -8.97
C LEU A 17 -6.07 -7.13 -10.23
N PRO A 18 -5.51 -6.63 -11.36
CA PRO A 18 -5.23 -7.47 -12.51
C PRO A 18 -4.11 -8.47 -12.25
N LEU A 19 -3.14 -8.14 -11.39
CA LEU A 19 -2.05 -9.06 -11.06
C LEU A 19 -2.57 -10.26 -10.28
N ASP A 20 -3.45 -10.05 -9.30
CA ASP A 20 -4.11 -11.15 -8.59
C ASP A 20 -4.90 -12.07 -9.53
N VAL A 21 -5.62 -11.49 -10.50
CA VAL A 21 -6.36 -12.29 -11.49
C VAL A 21 -5.41 -13.11 -12.38
N ILE A 22 -4.30 -12.52 -12.83
CA ILE A 22 -3.35 -13.18 -13.74
C ILE A 22 -2.55 -14.26 -13.02
N PHE A 23 -2.06 -13.96 -11.81
CA PHE A 23 -1.15 -14.82 -11.05
C PHE A 23 -1.85 -15.70 -10.00
N GLN A 24 -3.18 -15.56 -9.87
CA GLN A 24 -4.00 -16.32 -8.92
C GLN A 24 -3.54 -16.13 -7.47
N THR A 25 -3.28 -14.88 -7.09
CA THR A 25 -2.85 -14.46 -5.75
C THR A 25 -3.95 -13.68 -5.04
N ASP A 26 -3.83 -13.49 -3.72
CA ASP A 26 -4.82 -12.79 -2.88
C ASP A 26 -4.30 -11.45 -2.33
N THR A 27 -3.42 -10.76 -3.06
CA THR A 27 -2.69 -9.60 -2.53
C THR A 27 -3.57 -8.37 -2.30
N THR A 28 -4.58 -8.12 -3.14
CA THR A 28 -5.60 -7.08 -2.92
C THR A 28 -6.47 -7.39 -1.72
N ARG A 29 -6.79 -8.65 -1.47
CA ARG A 29 -7.52 -9.05 -0.27
C ARG A 29 -6.68 -8.83 0.97
N LEU A 30 -5.39 -9.21 0.93
CA LEU A 30 -4.43 -8.95 2.00
C LEU A 30 -4.25 -7.44 2.26
N LEU A 31 -4.18 -6.64 1.19
CA LEU A 31 -4.02 -5.18 1.24
C LEU A 31 -5.12 -4.49 2.07
N LEU A 32 -6.34 -5.01 1.93
CA LEU A 32 -7.55 -4.45 2.53
C LEU A 32 -7.95 -5.15 3.83
N ASN A 33 -7.34 -6.28 4.16
CA ASN A 33 -7.76 -7.11 5.27
C ASN A 33 -7.70 -6.36 6.61
N ILE A 34 -8.83 -6.34 7.32
CA ILE A 34 -8.97 -5.78 8.68
C ILE A 34 -9.69 -6.77 9.61
N ASP A 35 -9.72 -8.05 9.25
CA ASP A 35 -10.42 -9.09 10.03
C ASP A 35 -9.88 -9.21 11.46
N PHE A 36 -8.60 -8.90 11.68
CA PHE A 36 -7.98 -8.83 13.00
C PHE A 36 -8.54 -7.70 13.88
N VAL A 37 -9.19 -6.69 13.28
CA VAL A 37 -9.90 -5.62 13.98
C VAL A 37 -11.38 -5.95 14.15
N THR A 38 -12.01 -6.47 13.10
CA THR A 38 -13.46 -6.68 13.08
C THR A 38 -13.88 -8.04 13.63
N HIS A 39 -12.94 -8.98 13.75
CA HIS A 39 -13.13 -10.40 14.05
C HIS A 39 -14.15 -11.08 13.11
N ARG A 40 -14.19 -10.65 11.84
CA ARG A 40 -15.10 -11.16 10.82
C ARG A 40 -14.35 -11.46 9.52
N SER A 41 -14.67 -12.59 8.92
CA SER A 41 -14.15 -13.00 7.61
C SER A 41 -14.64 -12.15 6.44
N THR A 42 -15.68 -11.37 6.67
CA THR A 42 -16.21 -10.40 5.72
C THR A 42 -16.48 -9.08 6.44
N SER A 43 -15.84 -8.02 5.96
CA SER A 43 -16.19 -6.65 6.30
C SER A 43 -16.69 -5.94 5.04
N PRO A 44 -17.48 -4.85 5.17
CA PRO A 44 -17.91 -4.10 3.99
C PRO A 44 -16.69 -3.56 3.24
N PHE A 45 -16.58 -3.85 1.93
CA PHE A 45 -15.47 -3.39 1.09
C PHE A 45 -15.16 -1.90 1.25
N LEU A 46 -16.20 -1.06 1.32
CA LEU A 46 -16.02 0.40 1.48
C LEU A 46 -15.29 0.75 2.79
N LEU A 47 -15.52 0.00 3.87
CA LEU A 47 -14.83 0.20 5.15
C LEU A 47 -13.36 -0.17 5.03
N GLU A 48 -13.08 -1.35 4.49
CA GLU A 48 -11.72 -1.88 4.28
C GLU A 48 -10.90 -0.95 3.38
N PHE A 49 -11.48 -0.56 2.25
CA PHE A 49 -10.87 0.34 1.29
C PHE A 49 -10.65 1.75 1.87
N ALA A 50 -11.63 2.30 2.60
CA ALA A 50 -11.46 3.60 3.25
C ALA A 50 -10.34 3.57 4.30
N ALA A 51 -10.23 2.50 5.10
CA ALA A 51 -9.14 2.34 6.07
C ALA A 51 -7.77 2.34 5.37
N HIS A 52 -7.66 1.63 4.25
CA HIS A 52 -6.42 1.62 3.45
C HIS A 52 -6.08 3.01 2.88
N LEU A 53 -7.08 3.73 2.37
CA LEU A 53 -6.88 5.08 1.84
C LEU A 53 -6.37 6.07 2.90
N VAL A 54 -6.80 5.94 4.16
CA VAL A 54 -6.26 6.75 5.27
C VAL A 54 -4.77 6.51 5.47
N VAL A 55 -4.32 5.25 5.38
CA VAL A 55 -2.89 4.91 5.44
C VAL A 55 -2.13 5.55 4.28
N SER A 56 -2.65 5.45 3.05
CA SER A 56 -2.00 6.06 1.88
C SER A 56 -1.89 7.59 1.98
N ILE A 57 -2.95 8.27 2.42
CA ILE A 57 -2.93 9.72 2.68
C ILE A 57 -1.84 10.07 3.69
N THR A 58 -1.74 9.30 4.77
CA THR A 58 -0.75 9.51 5.84
C THR A 58 0.67 9.38 5.30
N VAL A 59 0.97 8.29 4.57
CA VAL A 59 2.27 8.07 3.95
C VAL A 59 2.63 9.19 2.96
N TYR A 60 1.68 9.60 2.10
CA TYR A 60 1.90 10.71 1.16
C TYR A 60 2.27 12.01 1.87
N ILE A 61 1.52 12.39 2.92
CA ILE A 61 1.77 13.62 3.67
C ILE A 61 3.16 13.57 4.35
N LEU A 62 3.53 12.44 4.94
CA LEU A 62 4.83 12.28 5.58
C LEU A 62 5.98 12.42 4.57
N LEU A 63 5.90 11.74 3.43
CA LEU A 63 6.91 11.83 2.38
C LEU A 63 6.99 13.24 1.77
N TYR A 64 5.84 13.89 1.53
CA TYR A 64 5.81 15.26 1.01
C TYR A 64 6.52 16.25 1.95
N LYS A 65 6.29 16.16 3.26
CA LYS A 65 6.98 17.00 4.25
C LYS A 65 8.49 16.81 4.26
N LEU A 66 8.95 15.60 3.94
CA LEU A 66 10.37 15.27 3.90
C LEU A 66 11.05 15.63 2.57
N TYR A 67 10.29 16.03 1.55
CA TYR A 67 10.81 16.24 0.19
C TYR A 67 11.99 17.21 0.12
N ASN A 68 11.98 18.28 0.91
CA ASN A 68 13.08 19.26 0.95
C ASN A 68 14.35 18.69 1.59
N ALA A 69 14.23 17.69 2.47
CA ALA A 69 15.35 16.97 3.07
C ALA A 69 15.74 15.78 2.19
N LYS A 70 16.34 16.05 1.03
CA LYS A 70 16.60 15.07 -0.06
C LYS A 70 17.15 13.71 0.40
N VAL A 71 18.15 13.71 1.29
CA VAL A 71 18.75 12.47 1.82
C VAL A 71 17.74 11.69 2.65
N VAL A 72 17.04 12.36 3.58
CA VAL A 72 16.03 11.74 4.44
C VAL A 72 14.87 11.20 3.60
N TYR A 73 14.41 11.98 2.61
CA TYR A 73 13.39 11.57 1.66
C TYR A 73 13.75 10.27 0.95
N GLN A 74 14.97 10.17 0.40
CA GLN A 74 15.44 8.95 -0.29
C GLN A 74 15.54 7.75 0.66
N VAL A 75 16.07 7.95 1.87
CA VAL A 75 16.16 6.89 2.88
C VAL A 75 14.78 6.37 3.27
N MET A 76 13.77 7.24 3.38
CA MET A 76 12.41 6.80 3.70
C MET A 76 11.81 5.87 2.64
N TYR A 77 12.14 6.03 1.36
CA TYR A 77 11.66 5.10 0.33
C TYR A 77 12.23 3.69 0.53
N ILE A 78 13.50 3.58 0.90
CA ILE A 78 14.15 2.31 1.20
C ILE A 78 13.51 1.67 2.44
N LEU A 79 13.30 2.46 3.49
CA LEU A 79 12.65 1.98 4.72
C LEU A 79 11.21 1.53 4.48
N LEU A 80 10.44 2.27 3.66
CA LEU A 80 9.09 1.86 3.27
C LEU A 80 9.09 0.56 2.48
N PHE A 81 10.05 0.36 1.57
CA PHE A 81 10.17 -0.89 0.85
C PHE A 81 10.43 -2.08 1.79
N VAL A 82 11.35 -1.93 2.74
CA VAL A 82 11.60 -2.94 3.78
C VAL A 82 10.34 -3.15 4.63
N LEU A 83 9.64 -2.07 4.99
CA LEU A 83 8.39 -2.16 5.75
C LEU A 83 7.31 -2.94 4.99
N PHE A 84 7.20 -2.81 3.67
CA PHE A 84 6.22 -3.57 2.89
C PHE A 84 6.52 -5.07 2.88
N VAL A 85 7.79 -5.48 2.90
CA VAL A 85 8.16 -6.89 3.07
C VAL A 85 7.72 -7.39 4.44
N ILE A 86 7.98 -6.62 5.51
CA ILE A 86 7.58 -6.96 6.87
C ILE A 86 6.05 -7.03 6.98
N LEU A 87 5.34 -6.04 6.44
CA LEU A 87 3.89 -5.96 6.47
C LEU A 87 3.22 -7.12 5.74
N PHE A 88 3.79 -7.61 4.65
CA PHE A 88 3.26 -8.79 3.95
C PHE A 88 3.13 -9.98 4.91
N TYR A 89 4.21 -10.34 5.60
CA TYR A 89 4.17 -11.45 6.56
C TYR A 89 3.38 -11.10 7.81
N ALA A 90 3.51 -9.89 8.33
CA ALA A 90 2.82 -9.48 9.55
C ALA A 90 1.30 -9.52 9.38
N LEU A 91 0.76 -8.97 8.29
CA LEU A 91 -0.68 -8.95 8.02
C LEU A 91 -1.22 -10.35 7.72
N SER A 92 -0.48 -11.18 6.97
CA SER A 92 -0.87 -12.56 6.73
C SER A 92 -0.97 -13.38 8.02
N ASN A 93 -0.05 -13.18 8.96
CA ASN A 93 -0.07 -13.87 10.26
C ASN A 93 -1.06 -13.27 11.27
N LEU A 94 -1.38 -11.98 11.13
CA LEU A 94 -2.34 -11.31 12.01
C LEU A 94 -3.79 -11.65 11.63
N SER A 95 -4.01 -12.06 10.38
CA SER A 95 -5.30 -12.53 9.90
C SER A 95 -5.85 -13.63 10.80
N THR A 96 -7.12 -13.51 11.19
CA THR A 96 -7.76 -14.41 12.16
C THR A 96 -8.77 -15.36 11.54
N THR A 97 -9.21 -15.05 10.32
CA THR A 97 -10.32 -15.73 9.66
C THR A 97 -10.04 -16.11 8.21
N ILE A 98 -8.93 -15.62 7.65
CA ILE A 98 -8.53 -15.83 6.26
C ILE A 98 -7.08 -16.32 6.24
N ASP A 99 -6.85 -17.48 5.64
CA ASP A 99 -5.49 -17.96 5.40
C ASP A 99 -4.97 -17.37 4.09
N PHE A 100 -3.87 -16.62 4.16
CA PHE A 100 -3.23 -16.00 2.99
C PHE A 100 -2.05 -16.83 2.47
N ASP A 101 -1.91 -16.92 1.15
CA ASP A 101 -0.74 -17.51 0.53
C ASP A 101 0.51 -16.65 0.77
N THR A 102 1.47 -17.18 1.53
CA THR A 102 2.75 -16.53 1.80
C THR A 102 3.86 -17.01 0.86
N SER A 103 3.51 -17.53 -0.32
CA SER A 103 4.49 -17.92 -1.32
C SER A 103 5.36 -16.74 -1.78
N PHE A 104 6.52 -17.08 -2.34
CA PHE A 104 7.41 -16.08 -2.95
C PHE A 104 6.74 -15.35 -4.11
N LEU A 105 5.82 -16.00 -4.83
CA LEU A 105 5.05 -15.37 -5.90
C LEU A 105 4.14 -14.27 -5.33
N SER A 106 3.35 -14.57 -4.30
CA SER A 106 2.47 -13.61 -3.63
C SER A 106 3.24 -12.43 -3.04
N LEU A 107 4.41 -12.66 -2.42
CA LEU A 107 5.30 -11.58 -1.98
C LEU A 107 5.79 -10.73 -3.16
N THR A 108 6.14 -11.36 -4.29
CA THR A 108 6.62 -10.64 -5.48
C THR A 108 5.53 -9.74 -6.06
N ILE A 109 4.31 -10.25 -6.20
CA ILE A 109 3.15 -9.47 -6.69
C ILE A 109 2.85 -8.31 -5.74
N TRP A 110 2.86 -8.55 -4.42
CA TRP A 110 2.71 -7.52 -3.40
C TRP A 110 3.74 -6.41 -3.58
N LEU A 111 5.02 -6.74 -3.74
CA LEU A 111 6.09 -5.76 -3.90
C LEU A 111 6.00 -5.00 -5.23
N ILE A 112 5.57 -5.64 -6.32
CA ILE A 112 5.34 -4.96 -7.61
C ILE A 112 4.29 -3.86 -7.46
N GLY A 113 3.14 -4.16 -6.82
CA GLY A 113 2.13 -3.15 -6.55
C GLY A 113 2.67 -1.98 -5.73
N HIS A 114 3.45 -2.29 -4.68
CA HIS A 114 4.03 -1.27 -3.82
C HIS A 114 5.13 -0.42 -4.50
N LEU A 115 5.88 -0.98 -5.44
CA LEU A 115 6.81 -0.20 -6.27
C LEU A 115 6.06 0.78 -7.17
N ILE A 116 4.97 0.34 -7.80
CA ILE A 116 4.09 1.21 -8.60
C ILE A 116 3.51 2.33 -7.72
N TYR A 117 3.08 2.00 -6.50
CA TYR A 117 2.61 2.96 -5.51
C TYR A 117 3.66 4.01 -5.15
N LEU A 118 4.87 3.58 -4.74
CA LEU A 118 5.96 4.49 -4.37
C LEU A 118 6.34 5.40 -5.54
N TRP A 119 6.43 4.84 -6.75
CA TRP A 119 6.71 5.61 -7.95
C TRP A 119 5.64 6.66 -8.23
N THR A 120 4.36 6.29 -8.10
CA THR A 120 3.23 7.21 -8.22
C THR A 120 3.29 8.33 -7.20
N VAL A 121 3.52 8.01 -5.92
CA VAL A 121 3.69 9.01 -4.85
C VAL A 121 4.84 9.96 -5.18
N HIS A 122 5.97 9.44 -5.66
CA HIS A 122 7.13 10.25 -6.03
C HIS A 122 6.77 11.27 -7.13
N ILE A 123 6.15 10.81 -8.22
CA ILE A 123 5.72 11.69 -9.33
C ILE A 123 4.77 12.77 -8.81
N LEU A 124 3.79 12.39 -7.99
CA LEU A 124 2.80 13.32 -7.45
C LEU A 124 3.40 14.34 -6.48
N ILE A 125 4.47 13.99 -5.76
CA ILE A 125 5.22 14.93 -4.91
C ILE A 125 6.05 15.89 -5.77
N VAL A 126 6.81 15.38 -6.74
CA VAL A 126 7.65 16.23 -7.62
C VAL A 126 6.79 17.24 -8.37
N HIS A 127 5.68 16.78 -8.98
CA HIS A 127 4.72 17.65 -9.65
C HIS A 127 4.04 18.65 -8.70
N SER A 128 3.88 18.31 -7.42
CA SER A 128 3.41 19.27 -6.43
C SER A 128 4.38 20.40 -6.20
N ALA A 129 5.65 20.06 -6.05
CA ALA A 129 6.69 20.99 -5.64
C ALA A 129 7.14 21.90 -6.78
N SER A 130 6.96 21.47 -8.04
CA SER A 130 7.20 22.32 -9.22
C SER A 130 6.15 23.41 -9.41
N ASN A 131 4.96 23.24 -8.82
CA ASN A 131 3.79 24.12 -9.02
C ASN A 131 3.48 24.98 -7.77
N SER A 132 4.35 24.94 -6.76
CA SER A 132 4.27 25.71 -5.52
C SER A 132 5.38 26.73 -5.46
#